data_AF-A0A812II68-F1
#
_entry.id   AF-A0A812II68-F1
#
_cell.length_a   1.000
_cell.length_b   1.000
_cell.length_c   1.000
_cell.angle_alpha   90.00
_cell.angle_beta   90.00
_cell.angle_gamma   90.00
#
_symmetry.space_group_name_H-M   'P 1'
#
loop_
_entity.id
_entity.type
_entity.pdbx_description
1 polymer ?
#
loop_
_entity_poly.entity_id
_entity_poly.type
_entity_poly.pdbx_seq_one_letter_code
_entity_poly.pdbx_strand_id
1 'polypeptide(L)'
;MLATSTRFQSFGQEEAAVTKPEVKAKEEKQGSKEARRAMIEKSTVFEALMSHIQNALETPALQSAALQLLRRVLLRNRVLNAAVYECIDAIGDIMITGSDKRTAQQCAQIFVDFMLDYPHEHKAMQLRITHLLKNLGYAEEGGRRAALNCLYLVVLHFPEVELSTKWGSLIFAATAARLPQ
;
A
#
# COMPACT_ATOMS: atom_id res chain seq x y z
N MET A 1 -50.06 -0.95 67.98
CA MET A 1 -51.15 0.04 67.87
C MET A 1 -50.58 1.30 67.24
N LEU A 2 -51.08 1.61 66.03
CA LEU A 2 -51.39 2.95 65.48
C LEU A 2 -50.20 3.90 65.25
N ALA A 3 -49.84 4.19 63.98
CA ALA A 3 -50.43 5.23 63.11
C ALA A 3 -50.02 6.64 63.60
N THR A 4 -49.55 7.63 62.83
CA THR A 4 -49.67 8.02 61.42
C THR A 4 -48.85 9.32 61.31
N SER A 5 -48.02 9.52 60.29
CA SER A 5 -48.32 10.36 59.12
C SER A 5 -48.36 11.89 59.35
N THR A 6 -47.27 12.53 58.90
CA THR A 6 -47.30 13.66 57.93
C THR A 6 -47.38 15.09 58.44
N ARG A 7 -46.75 15.96 57.61
CA ARG A 7 -47.01 17.40 57.40
C ARG A 7 -46.20 18.32 58.31
N PHE A 8 -45.48 19.34 57.84
CA PHE A 8 -45.43 20.11 56.59
C PHE A 8 -44.15 20.98 56.70
N GLN A 9 -43.35 21.19 55.63
CA GLN A 9 -43.25 22.48 54.90
C GLN A 9 -43.10 23.71 55.82
N SER A 10 -42.16 24.65 55.68
CA SER A 10 -41.37 25.10 54.52
C SER A 10 -40.76 26.47 54.91
N PHE A 11 -39.94 27.02 54.01
CA PHE A 11 -39.69 28.45 53.73
C PHE A 11 -38.36 29.10 54.16
N GLY A 12 -37.85 29.86 53.18
CA GLY A 12 -36.53 30.48 53.04
C GLY A 12 -35.77 29.83 51.89
N GLN A 13 -36.22 29.85 50.62
CA GLN A 13 -36.13 30.98 49.64
C GLN A 13 -34.72 31.63 49.66
N GLU A 14 -33.96 31.76 48.58
CA GLU A 14 -34.32 32.23 47.23
C GLU A 14 -33.16 32.06 46.22
N GLU A 15 -33.49 32.15 44.93
CA GLU A 15 -32.65 32.39 43.73
C GLU A 15 -31.66 31.30 43.24
N ALA A 16 -31.99 30.51 42.21
CA ALA A 16 -32.06 30.83 40.75
C ALA A 16 -30.69 30.76 40.04
N ALA A 17 -30.50 29.74 39.20
CA ALA A 17 -30.10 29.87 37.78
C ALA A 17 -29.68 28.51 37.19
N VAL A 18 -30.52 28.03 36.28
CA VAL A 18 -30.24 27.01 35.25
C VAL A 18 -29.11 27.48 34.34
N THR A 19 -28.19 26.58 33.95
CA THR A 19 -27.40 26.49 32.68
C THR A 19 -26.12 25.67 32.96
N LYS A 20 -25.65 24.63 32.27
CA LYS A 20 -25.94 23.91 31.01
C LYS A 20 -25.25 22.53 31.12
N PRO A 21 -25.90 21.39 30.81
CA PRO A 21 -25.21 20.13 30.51
C PRO A 21 -24.87 19.96 29.01
N GLU A 22 -25.07 20.98 28.17
CA GLU A 22 -25.03 20.86 26.69
C GLU A 22 -23.67 21.07 26.00
N VAL A 23 -22.59 21.41 26.71
CA VAL A 23 -21.31 21.78 26.03
C VAL A 23 -20.36 20.59 25.83
N LYS A 24 -20.40 19.55 26.68
CA LYS A 24 -19.42 18.44 26.59
C LYS A 24 -19.74 17.35 25.57
N ALA A 25 -21.00 17.21 25.12
CA ALA A 25 -21.40 16.14 24.20
C ALA A 25 -21.20 16.48 22.69
N LYS A 26 -20.88 17.74 22.37
CA LYS A 26 -20.65 18.16 20.97
C LYS A 26 -19.20 17.98 20.52
N GLU A 27 -18.21 18.09 21.42
CA GLU A 27 -16.79 18.01 21.06
C GLU A 27 -16.35 16.57 20.67
N GLU A 28 -16.85 15.52 21.34
CA GLU A 28 -16.49 14.12 21.01
C GLU A 28 -17.12 13.63 19.69
N LYS A 29 -18.32 14.12 19.31
CA LYS A 29 -18.95 13.79 18.03
C LYS A 29 -18.33 14.55 16.85
N GLN A 30 -17.71 15.69 17.10
CA GLN A 30 -17.09 16.53 16.08
C GLN A 30 -15.71 15.99 15.68
N GLY A 31 -14.91 15.52 16.65
CA GLY A 31 -13.62 14.87 16.40
C GLY A 31 -13.70 13.57 15.58
N SER A 32 -14.73 12.75 15.77
CA SER A 32 -14.92 11.52 14.97
C SER A 32 -15.36 11.81 13.52
N LYS A 33 -16.14 12.87 13.30
CA LYS A 33 -16.57 13.30 11.96
C LYS A 33 -15.47 14.06 11.21
N GLU A 34 -14.66 14.86 11.88
CA GLU A 34 -13.46 15.50 11.28
C GLU A 34 -12.34 14.50 11.02
N ALA A 35 -12.09 13.54 11.93
CA ALA A 35 -11.14 12.45 11.67
C ALA A 35 -11.61 11.55 10.52
N ARG A 36 -12.91 11.21 10.45
CA ARG A 36 -13.46 10.51 9.27
C ARG A 36 -13.39 11.35 8.02
N ARG A 37 -13.67 12.65 8.06
CA ARG A 37 -13.55 13.54 6.90
C ARG A 37 -12.10 13.68 6.43
N ALA A 38 -11.14 13.88 7.34
CA ALA A 38 -9.73 13.93 7.02
C ALA A 38 -9.17 12.57 6.54
N MET A 39 -9.74 11.46 7.02
CA MET A 39 -9.41 10.10 6.56
C MET A 39 -10.02 9.81 5.18
N ILE A 40 -11.24 10.29 4.92
CA ILE A 40 -11.92 10.25 3.60
C ILE A 40 -11.21 11.18 2.61
N GLU A 41 -10.81 12.38 3.03
CA GLU A 41 -10.15 13.39 2.20
C GLU A 41 -8.70 13.01 1.93
N LYS A 42 -8.00 12.38 2.90
CA LYS A 42 -6.73 11.68 2.61
C LYS A 42 -6.94 10.54 1.63
N SER A 43 -8.02 9.77 1.75
CA SER A 43 -8.28 8.68 0.80
C SER A 43 -8.58 9.21 -0.59
N THR A 44 -9.43 10.22 -0.77
CA THR A 44 -9.74 10.77 -2.11
C THR A 44 -8.55 11.47 -2.74
N VAL A 45 -7.77 12.23 -1.97
CA VAL A 45 -6.55 12.87 -2.48
C VAL A 45 -5.49 11.82 -2.81
N PHE A 46 -5.34 10.78 -2.00
CA PHE A 46 -4.42 9.68 -2.27
C PHE A 46 -4.83 8.86 -3.50
N GLU A 47 -6.12 8.54 -3.64
CA GLU A 47 -6.66 7.87 -4.83
C GLU A 47 -6.47 8.74 -6.09
N ALA A 48 -6.77 10.04 -6.00
CA ALA A 48 -6.53 10.97 -7.09
C ALA A 48 -5.03 11.07 -7.45
N LEU A 49 -4.14 11.05 -6.45
CA LEU A 49 -2.70 11.02 -6.66
C LEU A 49 -2.25 9.70 -7.29
N MET A 50 -2.81 8.56 -6.88
CA MET A 50 -2.48 7.27 -7.48
C MET A 50 -2.95 7.21 -8.94
N SER A 51 -4.17 7.65 -9.23
CA SER A 51 -4.66 7.77 -10.60
C SER A 51 -3.77 8.70 -11.44
N HIS A 52 -3.33 9.83 -10.88
CA HIS A 52 -2.41 10.73 -11.57
C HIS A 52 -1.04 10.08 -11.83
N ILE A 53 -0.51 9.31 -10.86
CA ILE A 53 0.75 8.59 -11.05
C ILE A 53 0.59 7.49 -12.11
N GLN A 54 -0.51 6.74 -12.12
CA GLN A 54 -0.79 5.74 -13.16
C GLN A 54 -0.80 6.37 -14.55
N ASN A 55 -1.50 7.49 -14.73
CA ASN A 55 -1.49 8.23 -16.01
C ASN A 55 -0.09 8.75 -16.37
N ALA A 56 0.70 9.17 -15.37
CA ALA A 56 2.08 9.61 -15.59
C ALA A 56 3.03 8.45 -15.94
N LEU A 57 2.72 7.21 -15.52
CA LEU A 57 3.48 6.00 -15.87
C LEU A 57 3.26 5.58 -17.33
N GLU A 58 2.10 5.89 -17.92
CA GLU A 58 1.84 5.67 -19.35
C GLU A 58 2.63 6.62 -20.27
N THR A 59 3.04 7.78 -19.73
CA THR A 59 3.78 8.78 -20.49
C THR A 59 5.30 8.57 -20.33
N PRO A 60 6.04 8.18 -21.38
CA PRO A 60 7.45 7.78 -21.27
C PRO A 60 8.36 8.91 -20.76
N ALA A 61 8.05 10.17 -21.07
CA ALA A 61 8.82 11.33 -20.60
C ALA A 61 8.70 11.58 -19.09
N LEU A 62 7.56 11.22 -18.48
CA LEU A 62 7.27 11.47 -17.06
C LEU A 62 7.49 10.23 -16.19
N GLN A 63 7.59 9.07 -16.80
CA GLN A 63 7.67 7.76 -16.16
C GLN A 63 8.78 7.69 -15.10
N SER A 64 10.00 8.14 -15.39
CA SER A 64 11.10 8.11 -14.41
C SER A 64 10.83 9.00 -13.19
N ALA A 65 10.21 10.16 -13.38
CA ALA A 65 9.84 11.06 -12.28
C ALA A 65 8.69 10.48 -11.45
N ALA A 66 7.68 9.91 -12.10
CA ALA A 66 6.56 9.24 -11.47
C ALA A 66 7.02 8.04 -10.61
N LEU A 67 7.93 7.22 -11.12
CA LEU A 67 8.54 6.11 -10.38
C LEU A 67 9.31 6.58 -9.15
N GLN A 68 10.07 7.67 -9.26
CA GLN A 68 10.80 8.22 -8.12
C GLN A 68 9.85 8.78 -7.05
N LEU A 69 8.79 9.47 -7.48
CA LEU A 69 7.76 9.95 -6.57
C LEU A 69 7.08 8.78 -5.86
N LEU A 70 6.66 7.76 -6.61
CA LEU A 70 6.06 6.55 -6.08
C LEU A 70 6.96 5.88 -5.04
N ARG A 71 8.24 5.68 -5.39
CA ARG A 71 9.24 5.11 -4.47
C ARG A 71 9.33 5.91 -3.18
N ARG A 72 9.43 7.24 -3.25
CA ARG A 72 9.58 8.11 -2.07
C ARG A 72 8.32 8.22 -1.24
N VAL A 73 7.15 8.24 -1.87
CA VAL A 73 5.87 8.46 -1.18
C VAL A 73 5.33 7.16 -0.64
N LEU A 74 5.33 6.08 -1.43
CA LEU A 74 4.73 4.80 -1.04
C LEU A 74 5.63 4.03 -0.07
N LEU A 75 6.90 3.79 -0.41
CA LEU A 75 7.78 2.98 0.45
C LEU A 75 8.06 3.66 1.80
N ARG A 76 8.10 5.00 1.83
CA ARG A 76 8.34 5.75 3.07
C ARG A 76 7.13 5.79 3.99
N ASN A 77 5.92 5.93 3.44
CA ASN A 77 4.71 6.13 4.24
C ASN A 77 3.97 4.81 4.54
N ARG A 78 4.40 3.68 3.96
CA ARG A 78 3.81 2.34 4.11
C ARG A 78 2.28 2.33 4.07
N VAL A 79 1.73 3.03 3.07
CA VAL A 79 0.28 3.16 2.89
C VAL A 79 -0.25 1.82 2.38
N LEU A 80 -1.04 1.13 3.21
CA LEU A 80 -1.73 -0.11 2.87
C LEU A 80 -3.07 0.22 2.21
N ASN A 81 -3.06 0.35 0.88
CA ASN A 81 -4.25 0.64 0.09
C ASN A 81 -4.26 -0.24 -1.18
N ALA A 82 -5.43 -0.68 -1.61
CA ALA A 82 -5.63 -1.50 -2.81
C ALA A 82 -5.00 -0.87 -4.05
N ALA A 83 -5.17 0.44 -4.24
CA ALA A 83 -4.58 1.19 -5.35
C ALA A 83 -3.05 1.08 -5.44
N VAL A 84 -2.36 0.88 -4.31
CA VAL A 84 -0.91 0.65 -4.30
C VAL A 84 -0.56 -0.70 -4.90
N TYR A 85 -1.29 -1.75 -4.54
CA TYR A 85 -1.03 -3.09 -5.06
C TYR A 85 -1.26 -3.14 -6.58
N GLU A 86 -2.33 -2.50 -7.07
CA GLU A 86 -2.61 -2.35 -8.50
C GLU A 86 -1.51 -1.56 -9.23
N CYS A 87 -1.04 -0.45 -8.64
CA CYS A 87 0.09 0.32 -9.17
C CYS A 87 1.36 -0.52 -9.31
N ILE A 88 1.69 -1.35 -8.32
CA ILE A 88 2.90 -2.19 -8.39
C ILE A 88 2.74 -3.30 -9.44
N ASP A 89 1.54 -3.85 -9.61
CA ASP A 89 1.27 -4.81 -10.69
C ASP A 89 1.48 -4.17 -12.06
N ALA A 90 0.96 -2.95 -12.27
CA ALA A 90 1.20 -2.17 -13.49
C ALA A 90 2.71 -1.88 -13.71
N ILE A 91 3.47 -1.57 -12.66
CA ILE A 91 4.93 -1.40 -12.76
C ILE A 91 5.62 -2.71 -13.19
N GLY A 92 5.12 -3.84 -12.71
CA GLY A 92 5.59 -5.16 -13.13
C GLY A 92 5.45 -5.35 -14.64
N ASP A 93 4.34 -4.93 -15.23
CA ASP A 93 4.09 -5.01 -16.68
C ASP A 93 4.96 -4.00 -17.45
N ILE A 94 5.02 -2.77 -16.97
CA ILE A 94 5.82 -1.68 -17.54
C ILE A 94 7.33 -2.02 -17.53
N MET A 95 7.80 -2.74 -16.52
CA MET A 95 9.18 -3.21 -16.45
C MET A 95 9.54 -4.14 -17.62
N ILE A 96 8.59 -4.97 -18.08
CA ILE A 96 8.80 -5.94 -19.15
C ILE A 96 8.63 -5.31 -20.53
N THR A 97 7.65 -4.41 -20.68
CA THR A 97 7.37 -3.70 -21.94
C THR A 97 8.25 -2.47 -22.15
N GLY A 98 8.93 -2.01 -21.10
CA GLY A 98 9.77 -0.83 -21.12
C GLY A 98 10.93 -0.95 -22.11
N SER A 99 10.96 -0.03 -23.08
CA SER A 99 12.01 0.05 -24.10
C SER A 99 13.32 0.65 -23.57
N ASP A 100 13.27 1.45 -22.50
CA ASP A 100 14.45 2.04 -21.87
C ASP A 100 14.97 1.20 -20.68
N LYS A 101 16.27 0.89 -20.73
CA LYS A 101 16.96 0.10 -19.70
C LYS A 101 16.98 0.78 -18.34
N ARG A 102 17.15 2.11 -18.30
CA ARG A 102 17.24 2.86 -17.04
C ARG A 102 15.90 2.83 -16.31
N THR A 103 14.83 3.05 -17.04
CA THR A 103 13.47 2.99 -16.51
C THR A 103 13.11 1.58 -16.03
N ALA A 104 13.43 0.54 -16.81
CA ALA A 104 13.23 -0.86 -16.40
C ALA A 104 14.00 -1.22 -15.11
N GLN A 105 15.23 -0.73 -14.94
CA GLN A 105 16.00 -0.90 -13.70
C GLN A 105 15.35 -0.19 -12.51
N GLN A 106 14.84 1.02 -12.70
CA GLN A 106 14.12 1.75 -11.65
C GLN A 106 12.85 1.00 -11.23
N CYS A 107 12.07 0.49 -12.19
CA CYS A 107 10.90 -0.34 -11.92
C CYS A 107 11.26 -1.60 -11.12
N ALA A 108 12.31 -2.33 -11.53
CA ALA A 108 12.77 -3.54 -10.85
C ALA A 108 13.14 -3.27 -9.38
N GLN A 109 13.87 -2.18 -9.12
CA GLN A 109 14.26 -1.77 -7.77
C GLN A 109 13.04 -1.43 -6.91
N ILE A 110 12.04 -0.73 -7.46
CA ILE A 110 10.81 -0.40 -6.73
C ILE A 110 9.99 -1.66 -6.45
N PHE A 111 9.91 -2.57 -7.42
CA PHE A 111 9.17 -3.82 -7.31
C PHE A 111 9.74 -4.72 -6.20
N VAL A 112 11.08 -4.85 -6.14
CA VAL A 112 11.76 -5.64 -5.11
C VAL A 112 11.66 -5.00 -3.73
N ASP A 113 11.86 -3.69 -3.63
CA ASP A 113 11.69 -2.99 -2.36
C ASP A 113 10.26 -3.18 -1.82
N PHE A 114 9.26 -3.06 -2.68
CA PHE A 114 7.87 -3.30 -2.28
C PHE A 114 7.67 -4.74 -1.81
N MET A 115 8.25 -5.73 -2.48
CA MET A 115 8.16 -7.12 -2.05
C MET A 115 8.78 -7.38 -0.66
N LEU A 116 9.80 -6.62 -0.26
CA LEU A 116 10.47 -6.76 1.03
C LEU A 116 9.81 -5.93 2.14
N ASP A 117 9.41 -4.71 1.82
CA ASP A 117 8.91 -3.75 2.79
C ASP A 117 7.41 -3.90 3.08
N TYR A 118 6.63 -4.41 2.13
CA TYR A 118 5.19 -4.51 2.33
C TYR A 118 4.77 -5.90 2.81
N PRO A 119 3.76 -5.98 3.70
CA PRO A 119 3.13 -7.24 4.03
C PRO A 119 2.32 -7.72 2.82
N HIS A 120 2.60 -8.94 2.39
CA HIS A 120 1.92 -9.60 1.26
C HIS A 120 1.20 -10.85 1.74
N GLU A 121 0.03 -11.11 1.16
CA GLU A 121 -0.54 -12.46 1.25
C GLU A 121 0.39 -13.43 0.52
N HIS A 122 0.56 -14.65 1.06
CA HIS A 122 1.39 -15.66 0.41
C HIS A 122 1.03 -15.85 -1.07
N LYS A 123 -0.26 -15.93 -1.41
CA LYS A 123 -0.75 -16.06 -2.80
C LYS A 123 -0.32 -14.89 -3.70
N ALA A 124 -0.41 -13.66 -3.20
CA ALA A 124 -0.01 -12.47 -3.94
C ALA A 124 1.49 -12.48 -4.24
N MET A 125 2.32 -12.86 -3.26
CA MET A 125 3.76 -13.04 -3.47
C MET A 125 4.04 -14.13 -4.52
N GLN A 126 3.32 -15.27 -4.45
CA GLN A 126 3.49 -16.34 -5.45
C GLN A 126 3.16 -15.88 -6.86
N LEU A 127 2.09 -15.09 -7.02
CA LEU A 127 1.67 -14.57 -8.30
C LEU A 127 2.73 -13.64 -8.90
N ARG A 128 3.31 -12.74 -8.08
CA ARG A 128 4.39 -11.83 -8.49
C ARG A 128 5.64 -12.58 -8.93
N ILE A 129 6.09 -13.58 -8.16
CA ILE A 129 7.24 -14.42 -8.56
C ILE A 129 6.93 -15.18 -9.86
N THR A 130 5.74 -15.80 -9.94
CA THR A 130 5.32 -16.54 -11.14
C THR A 130 5.26 -15.63 -12.37
N HIS A 131 4.85 -14.37 -12.19
CA HIS A 131 4.85 -13.36 -13.25
C HIS A 131 6.27 -13.12 -13.78
N LEU A 132 7.27 -12.96 -12.90
CA LEU A 132 8.67 -12.84 -13.31
C LEU A 132 9.17 -14.09 -14.06
N LEU A 133 8.84 -15.28 -13.56
CA LEU A 133 9.27 -16.55 -14.18
C LEU A 133 8.65 -16.78 -15.57
N LYS A 134 7.40 -16.35 -15.76
CA LYS A 134 6.73 -16.37 -17.08
C LYS A 134 7.42 -15.40 -18.05
N ASN A 135 7.71 -14.19 -17.60
CA ASN A 135 8.32 -13.13 -18.43
C ASN A 135 9.80 -13.35 -18.77
N LEU A 136 10.49 -14.29 -18.11
CA LEU A 136 11.79 -14.78 -18.60
C LEU A 136 11.71 -15.36 -20.03
N GLY A 137 10.52 -15.77 -20.49
CA GLY A 137 10.26 -16.29 -21.84
C GLY A 137 9.62 -15.26 -22.77
N TYR A 138 9.64 -13.97 -22.39
CA TYR A 138 9.05 -12.91 -23.18
C TYR A 138 9.70 -12.81 -24.57
N ALA A 139 8.96 -12.37 -25.59
CA ALA A 139 9.41 -12.37 -26.98
C ALA A 139 10.63 -11.45 -27.21
N GLU A 140 10.68 -10.31 -26.53
CA GLU A 140 11.76 -9.34 -26.66
C GLU A 140 12.91 -9.56 -25.68
N GLU A 141 14.15 -9.39 -26.15
CA GLU A 141 15.36 -9.50 -25.32
C GLU A 141 15.40 -8.49 -24.18
N GLY A 142 14.87 -7.28 -24.40
CA GLY A 142 14.80 -6.23 -23.39
C GLY A 142 13.99 -6.68 -22.17
N GLY A 143 12.76 -7.16 -22.41
CA GLY A 143 11.88 -7.67 -21.37
C GLY A 143 12.44 -8.89 -20.64
N ARG A 144 13.04 -9.86 -21.37
CA ARG A 144 13.70 -11.02 -20.75
C ARG A 144 14.82 -10.59 -19.81
N ARG A 145 15.64 -9.62 -20.23
CA ARG A 145 16.74 -9.09 -19.43
C ARG A 145 16.24 -8.31 -18.21
N ALA A 146 15.16 -7.55 -18.36
CA ALA A 146 14.53 -6.85 -17.25
C ALA A 146 13.99 -7.83 -16.18
N ALA A 147 13.27 -8.88 -16.61
CA ALA A 147 12.80 -9.94 -15.72
C ALA A 147 13.96 -10.64 -14.99
N LEU A 148 15.03 -10.99 -15.71
CA LEU A 148 16.20 -11.64 -15.13
C LEU A 148 16.92 -10.73 -14.11
N ASN A 149 17.09 -9.44 -14.42
CA ASN A 149 17.67 -8.47 -13.49
C ASN A 149 16.82 -8.32 -12.23
N CYS A 150 15.49 -8.31 -12.37
CA CYS A 150 14.58 -8.26 -11.22
C CYS A 150 14.73 -9.52 -10.34
N LEU A 151 14.76 -10.71 -10.96
CA LEU A 151 15.00 -11.96 -10.23
C LEU A 151 16.35 -11.99 -9.52
N TYR A 152 17.39 -11.44 -10.15
CA TYR A 152 18.70 -11.30 -9.51
C TYR A 152 18.63 -10.44 -8.24
N LEU A 153 17.92 -9.31 -8.30
CA LEU A 153 17.70 -8.45 -7.12
C LEU A 153 16.88 -9.15 -6.03
N VAL A 154 15.86 -9.94 -6.40
CA VAL A 154 15.12 -10.77 -5.44
C VAL A 154 16.06 -11.73 -4.71
N VAL A 155 16.91 -12.46 -5.44
CA VAL A 155 17.88 -13.39 -4.84
C VAL A 155 18.89 -12.68 -3.94
N LEU A 156 19.29 -11.46 -4.30
CA LEU A 156 20.29 -10.69 -3.55
C LEU A 156 19.73 -10.09 -2.24
N HIS A 157 18.48 -9.63 -2.24
CA HIS A 157 17.90 -8.89 -1.13
C HIS A 157 16.98 -9.71 -0.22
N PHE A 158 16.49 -10.87 -0.68
CA PHE A 158 15.62 -11.71 0.13
C PHE A 158 16.37 -12.47 1.24
N PRO A 159 15.72 -12.71 2.39
CA PRO A 159 16.29 -13.57 3.42
C PRO A 159 16.45 -15.01 2.91
N GLU A 160 17.66 -15.56 3.08
CA GLU A 160 18.09 -16.84 2.51
C GLU A 160 17.18 -18.02 2.90
N VAL A 161 16.64 -18.01 4.13
CA VAL A 161 15.79 -19.08 4.66
C VAL A 161 14.48 -19.19 3.89
N GLU A 162 13.81 -18.06 3.61
CA GLU A 162 12.55 -18.08 2.87
C GLU A 162 12.77 -18.34 1.38
N LEU A 163 13.85 -17.77 0.84
CA LEU A 163 14.22 -17.94 -0.55
C LEU A 163 14.50 -19.41 -0.87
N SER A 164 15.40 -20.06 -0.13
CA SER A 164 15.80 -21.46 -0.36
C SER A 164 14.62 -22.43 -0.19
N THR A 165 13.79 -22.23 0.83
CA THR A 165 12.70 -23.15 1.18
C THR A 165 11.55 -23.10 0.17
N LYS A 166 11.17 -21.90 -0.31
CA LYS A 166 9.94 -21.72 -1.10
C LYS A 166 10.20 -21.46 -2.59
N TRP A 167 11.23 -20.67 -2.90
CA TRP A 167 11.41 -20.09 -4.24
C TRP A 167 12.67 -20.59 -4.95
N GLY A 168 13.66 -21.10 -4.21
CA GLY A 168 14.98 -21.46 -4.72
C GLY A 168 14.92 -22.51 -5.82
N SER A 169 14.15 -23.60 -5.60
CA SER A 169 13.97 -24.65 -6.60
C SER A 169 13.29 -24.15 -7.88
N LEU A 170 12.28 -23.27 -7.75
CA LEU A 170 11.56 -22.69 -8.88
C LEU A 170 12.42 -21.73 -9.71
N ILE A 171 13.14 -20.84 -9.04
CA ILE A 171 14.04 -19.88 -9.71
C ILE A 171 15.18 -20.63 -10.39
N PHE A 172 15.76 -21.63 -9.73
CA PHE A 172 16.81 -22.47 -10.30
C PHE A 172 16.31 -23.25 -11.52
N ALA A 173 15.17 -23.94 -11.42
CA ALA A 173 14.61 -24.69 -12.54
C ALA A 173 14.27 -23.77 -13.74
N ALA A 174 13.67 -22.61 -13.48
CA ALA A 174 13.27 -21.67 -14.53
C ALA A 174 14.45 -20.99 -15.24
N THR A 175 15.58 -20.80 -14.55
CA THR A 175 16.82 -20.27 -15.14
C THR A 175 17.60 -21.38 -15.84
N ALA A 176 17.74 -22.56 -15.22
CA ALA A 176 18.41 -23.72 -15.81
C ALA A 176 17.74 -24.17 -17.12
N ALA A 177 16.41 -24.15 -17.21
CA ALA A 177 15.69 -24.49 -18.43
C ALA A 177 15.96 -23.54 -19.61
N ARG A 178 16.56 -22.37 -19.37
CA ARG A 178 16.86 -21.35 -20.38
C ARG A 178 18.34 -21.18 -20.67
N LEU A 179 19.22 -21.84 -19.93
CA LEU A 179 20.62 -21.93 -20.35
C LEU A 179 20.68 -22.82 -21.60
N PRO A 180 21.33 -22.37 -22.68
CA PRO A 180 21.57 -23.24 -23.83
C PRO A 180 22.42 -24.43 -23.35
N GLN A 181 21.94 -25.65 -23.65
CA GLN A 181 22.70 -26.89 -23.49
C GLN A 181 23.75 -27.00 -24.58
#